data_AF-A0A9E2P116-F1
#
_entry.id   AF-A0A9E2P116-F1
#
_cell.length_a   1.000
_cell.length_b   1.000
_cell.length_c   1.000
_cell.angle_alpha   90.00
_cell.angle_beta   90.00
_cell.angle_gamma   90.00
#
_symmetry.space_group_name_H-M   'P 1'
#
loop_
_entity.id
_entity.type
_entity.pdbx_description
1 polymer ?
#
loop_
_entity_poly.entity_id
_entity_poly.type
_entity_poly.pdbx_seq_one_letter_code
_entity_poly.pdbx_strand_id
1 'polypeptide(L)' 'MILSNLQNSERIEGLHPLFKKFFDYVKSHDLLHTECGRIELDGDRLFINNVNPTCVSAEEQVLEVHRDY' A
#
# COMPACT_ATOMS: atom_id res chain seq x y z
N MET A 1 10.39 -9.74 -0.54
CA MET A 1 9.83 -8.89 -1.61
C MET A 1 8.86 -9.72 -2.44
N ILE A 2 7.65 -9.22 -2.71
CA ILE A 2 6.68 -9.83 -3.62
C ILE A 2 6.46 -8.85 -4.77
N LEU A 3 6.64 -9.29 -6.01
CA LEU A 3 6.41 -8.48 -7.21
C LEU A 3 5.33 -9.14 -8.06
N SER A 4 4.18 -8.48 -8.24
CA SER A 4 3.06 -8.98 -9.04
C SER A 4 2.10 -7.85 -9.44
N ASN A 5 1.07 -8.21 -10.20
CA ASN A 5 -0.04 -7.32 -10.53
C ASN A 5 -1.17 -7.45 -9.50
N LEU A 6 -1.92 -6.38 -9.26
CA LEU A 6 -3.06 -6.36 -8.34
C LEU A 6 -4.13 -7.42 -8.70
N GLN A 7 -4.29 -7.73 -9.99
CA GLN A 7 -5.18 -8.78 -10.49
C GLN A 7 -4.85 -10.18 -9.93
N ASN A 8 -3.60 -10.41 -9.52
CA ASN A 8 -3.12 -11.68 -8.96
C ASN A 8 -3.13 -11.71 -7.42
N SER A 9 -3.70 -10.70 -6.77
CA SER A 9 -3.69 -10.53 -5.30
C SER A 9 -4.27 -11.72 -4.54
N GLU A 10 -5.23 -12.46 -5.10
CA GLU A 10 -5.82 -13.65 -4.47
C GLU A 10 -4.76 -14.69 -4.05
N ARG A 11 -3.64 -14.78 -4.79
CA ARG A 11 -2.54 -15.70 -4.49
C ARG A 11 -1.81 -15.38 -3.19
N ILE A 12 -1.92 -14.14 -2.71
CA ILE A 12 -1.20 -13.63 -1.54
C ILE A 12 -2.13 -13.14 -0.43
N GLU A 13 -3.42 -12.93 -0.69
CA GLU A 13 -4.41 -12.48 0.31
C GLU A 13 -4.43 -13.35 1.58
N GLY A 14 -4.09 -14.64 1.47
CA GLY A 14 -4.01 -15.57 2.60
C GLY A 14 -2.70 -15.54 3.40
N LEU A 15 -1.69 -14.77 3.00
CA LEU A 15 -0.39 -14.74 3.69
C LEU A 15 -0.40 -13.95 5.00
N HIS A 16 -1.36 -13.04 5.17
CA HIS A 16 -1.52 -12.25 6.40
C HIS A 16 -3.00 -11.96 6.66
N PRO A 17 -3.49 -12.02 7.92
CA PRO A 17 -4.91 -11.83 8.23
C PRO A 17 -5.50 -10.50 7.75
N LEU A 18 -4.68 -9.45 7.68
CA LEU A 18 -5.11 -8.11 7.26
C LEU A 18 -5.04 -7.87 5.74
N PHE A 19 -4.39 -8.76 4.97
CA PHE A 19 -4.23 -8.56 3.53
C PHE A 19 -5.56 -8.59 2.80
N LYS A 20 -6.47 -9.48 3.18
CA LYS A 20 -7.80 -9.51 2.56
C LYS A 20 -8.52 -8.16 2.68
N LYS A 21 -8.55 -7.58 3.90
CA LYS A 21 -9.14 -6.27 4.18
C LYS A 21 -8.47 -5.15 3.35
N PHE A 22 -7.14 -5.18 3.25
CA PHE A 22 -6.39 -4.23 2.42
C PHE A 22 -6.74 -4.34 0.94
N PHE A 23 -6.67 -5.54 0.35
CA PHE A 23 -6.94 -5.74 -1.06
C PHE A 23 -8.40 -5.46 -1.43
N ASP A 24 -9.35 -5.80 -0.56
CA ASP A 24 -10.76 -5.47 -0.77
C ASP A 24 -10.97 -3.94 -0.84
N TYR A 25 -10.28 -3.17 0.01
CA TYR A 25 -10.31 -1.70 -0.04
C TYR A 25 -9.72 -1.17 -1.35
N VAL A 26 -8.49 -1.58 -1.69
CA VAL A 26 -7.79 -1.12 -2.91
C VAL A 26 -8.57 -1.44 -4.18
N LYS A 27 -9.27 -2.59 -4.23
CA LYS A 27 -10.07 -2.99 -5.40
C LYS A 27 -11.40 -2.25 -5.53
N SER A 28 -11.93 -1.71 -4.43
CA SER A 28 -13.26 -1.07 -4.40
C SER A 28 -13.20 0.46 -4.39
N HIS A 29 -12.02 1.05 -4.24
CA HIS A 29 -11.82 2.49 -4.12
C HIS A 29 -10.92 3.03 -5.23
N ASP A 30 -11.28 4.20 -5.76
CA ASP A 30 -10.45 4.93 -6.71
C ASP A 30 -9.42 5.78 -5.97
N LEU A 31 -8.25 5.19 -5.70
CA LEU A 31 -7.15 5.88 -5.02
C LEU A 31 -6.55 7.02 -5.85
N LEU A 32 -6.74 7.02 -7.17
CA LEU A 32 -6.18 8.06 -8.05
C LEU A 32 -6.86 9.42 -7.84
N HIS A 33 -8.15 9.39 -7.52
CA HIS A 33 -8.95 10.60 -7.28
C HIS A 33 -9.31 10.81 -5.81
N THR A 34 -8.88 9.90 -4.92
CA THR A 34 -8.99 10.08 -3.47
C THR A 34 -8.01 11.15 -3.01
N GLU A 35 -8.41 11.99 -2.06
CA GLU A 35 -7.53 13.00 -1.46
C GLU A 35 -6.23 12.35 -0.93
N CYS A 36 -5.10 13.02 -1.14
CA CYS A 36 -3.83 12.57 -0.60
C CYS A 36 -3.84 12.69 0.93
N GLY A 37 -3.31 11.70 1.62
CA GLY A 37 -3.28 11.66 3.07
C GLY A 37 -3.27 10.25 3.64
N ARG A 38 -3.44 10.17 4.96
CA ARG A 38 -3.53 8.91 5.69
C ARG A 38 -4.96 8.39 5.66
N ILE A 39 -5.14 7.19 5.15
CA ILE A 39 -6.40 6.44 5.15
C ILE A 39 -6.29 5.34 6.19
N GLU A 40 -7.03 5.48 7.29
CA GLU A 40 -7.06 4.50 8.37
C GLU A 40 -8.11 3.40 8.09
N LEU A 41 -7.67 2.15 8.04
CA LEU A 41 -8.54 0.99 7.84
C LEU A 41 -8.74 0.22 9.16
N ASP A 42 -7.73 0.20 10.02
CA ASP A 42 -7.73 -0.45 11.33
C ASP A 42 -6.78 0.28 12.29
N GLY A 43 -7.01 1.58 12.50
CA GLY A 43 -6.15 2.44 13.32
C GLY A 43 -4.69 2.41 12.85
N ASP A 44 -3.77 2.13 13.79
CA ASP A 44 -2.33 1.99 13.50
C ASP A 44 -1.93 0.62 12.96
N ARG A 45 -2.83 -0.37 12.95
CA ARG A 45 -2.51 -1.74 12.48
C ARG A 45 -2.62 -1.90 10.97
N LEU A 46 -3.48 -1.12 10.32
CA LEU A 46 -3.62 -1.08 8.87
C LEU A 46 -4.05 0.31 8.42
N PHE A 47 -3.17 0.96 7.68
CA PHE A 47 -3.44 2.24 7.05
C PHE A 47 -2.71 2.33 5.71
N ILE A 48 -3.18 3.24 4.86
CA ILE A 48 -2.56 3.55 3.56
C ILE A 48 -2.15 5.02 3.58
N ASN A 49 -0.91 5.30 3.16
CA ASN A 49 -0.48 6.65 2.85
C ASN A 49 -0.69 6.88 1.35
N ASN A 50 -1.78 7.57 0.97
CA ASN A 50 -2.01 7.96 -0.42
C ASN A 50 -1.23 9.24 -0.70
N VAL A 51 -0.17 9.15 -1.51
CA VAL A 51 0.77 10.25 -1.75
C VAL A 51 1.05 10.38 -3.24
N ASN A 52 1.33 11.61 -3.69
CA ASN A 52 1.70 11.92 -5.07
C ASN A 52 3.02 12.72 -5.12
N PRO A 53 4.16 12.12 -4.75
CA PRO A 53 5.46 12.80 -4.76
C PRO A 53 6.01 12.97 -6.17
N THR A 54 6.91 13.94 -6.35
CA THR A 54 7.70 14.08 -7.58
C THR A 54 8.84 13.05 -7.58
N CYS A 55 9.02 12.33 -8.69
CA CYS A 55 10.13 11.40 -8.86
C CYS A 55 11.48 12.14 -8.87
N VAL A 56 12.49 11.55 -8.24
CA VAL A 56 13.88 12.04 -8.19
C VAL A 56 14.84 11.01 -8.78
N SER A 57 16.11 11.38 -8.99
CA SER A 57 17.10 10.44 -9.49
C SER A 57 17.46 9.37 -8.44
N ALA A 58 18.06 8.27 -8.88
CA ALA A 58 18.45 7.19 -7.97
C ALA A 58 19.51 7.65 -6.95
N GLU A 59 20.37 8.60 -7.34
CA GLU A 59 21.42 9.17 -6.50
C GLU A 59 20.86 10.12 -5.43
N GLU A 60 19.71 10.74 -5.69
CA GLU A 60 19.01 11.65 -4.77
C GLU A 60 18.07 10.90 -3.79
N GLN A 61 17.65 9.69 -4.15
CA GLN A 61 16.71 8.90 -3.36
C GLN A 61 17.41 8.18 -2.19
N VAL A 62 16.96 8.44 -0.97
CA VAL A 62 17.44 7.76 0.24
C VAL A 62 16.87 6.34 0.31
N LEU A 63 17.71 5.37 0.71
CA LEU A 63 17.31 3.98 0.95
C LEU A 63 16.63 3.83 2.32
N GLU A 64 15.50 3.12 2.36
CA GLU A 64 14.72 2.89 3.58
C GLU A 64 14.36 1.40 3.77
N VAL A 65 14.13 1.00 5.03
CA VAL A 65 13.64 -0.34 5.42
C VAL A 65 12.85 -0.24 6.71
N HIS A 66 11.84 -1.10 6.86
CA HIS A 66 10.96 -1.14 8.03
C HIS A 66 11.09 -2.46 8.81
N ARG A 67 10.80 -2.43 10.11
CA ARG A 67 10.80 -3.60 11.01
C ARG A 67 9.45 -3.84 11.67
N ASP A 68 8.76 -2.76 12.01
CA ASP A 68 7.48 -2.78 12.73
C ASP A 68 6.27 -2.84 11.78
N TYR A 69 6.51 -2.65 10.48
CA TYR A 69 5.54 -2.78 9.40
C TYR A 69 5.88 -4.00 8.53
#